data_AF-A0A6M8VSA4-F1
#
_entry.id   AF-A0A6M8VSA4-F1
#
_cell.length_a   1.000
_cell.length_b   1.000
_cell.length_c   1.000
_cell.angle_alpha   90.00
_cell.angle_beta   90.00
_cell.angle_gamma   90.00
#
_symmetry.space_group_name_H-M   'P 1'
#
loop_
_entity.id
_entity.type
_entity.pdbx_description
1 polymer ?
#
loop_
_entity_poly.entity_id
_entity_poly.type
_entity_poly.pdbx_seq_one_letter_code
_entity_poly.pdbx_strand_id
1 'polypeptide(L)'
;MFEPGRLETGEEISYASGLFIGEQRGLPTVWHPGGDSGFRASVQCYPEQGLGVVVLANRSDINAWAMPRVIAHPYLEDLVNPAPAEDDDPQTNIQTDEQTGVQTDGQGTAALPQTHPERTPQHESSPHPEQSTDPQPDQKAPTGSPAEFAGRYRSAELETVYELRAQGELIRAVHFRNEPVELKPLREGVYGGGAWYFLEIEMVRGADGAVEGFLLHNSRARNIWFARE
;
A
#
# COMPACT_ATOMS: atom_id res chain seq x y z
N MET A 1 8.21 -1.20 25.73
CA MET A 1 8.37 -1.73 24.35
C MET A 1 7.38 -1.09 23.39
N PHE A 2 6.11 -0.92 23.76
CA PHE A 2 5.08 -0.31 22.90
C PHE A 2 4.93 1.20 23.04
N GLU A 3 5.81 1.87 23.78
CA GLU A 3 5.75 3.32 23.95
C GLU A 3 6.19 4.00 22.64
N PRO A 4 5.31 4.79 22.00
CA PRO A 4 5.60 5.44 20.75
C PRO A 4 6.78 6.42 20.85
N GLY A 5 7.55 6.53 19.77
CA GLY A 5 8.59 7.55 19.68
C GLY A 5 8.01 8.96 19.63
N ARG A 6 8.84 9.96 19.94
CA ARG A 6 8.52 11.38 19.74
C ARG A 6 9.57 12.03 18.87
N LEU A 7 9.12 12.90 17.97
CA LEU A 7 9.99 13.76 17.17
C LEU A 7 10.57 14.88 18.04
N GLU A 8 11.59 15.57 17.52
CA GLU A 8 12.15 16.77 18.17
C GLU A 8 11.09 17.88 18.35
N THR A 9 10.06 17.89 17.50
CA THR A 9 8.91 18.78 17.58
C THR A 9 7.94 18.44 18.72
N GLY A 10 8.11 17.29 19.37
CA GLY A 10 7.20 16.77 20.41
C GLY A 10 6.05 15.91 19.88
N GLU A 11 5.86 15.88 18.57
CA GLU A 11 4.86 15.05 17.89
C GLU A 11 5.15 13.55 18.11
N GLU A 12 4.10 12.80 18.39
CA GLU A 12 4.17 11.35 18.61
C GLU A 12 4.08 10.60 17.28
N ILE A 13 4.89 9.56 17.10
CA ILE A 13 4.91 8.76 15.86
C ILE A 13 4.26 7.39 16.06
N SER A 14 3.73 6.80 15.00
CA SER A 14 3.12 5.46 15.01
C SER A 14 4.13 4.29 15.00
N TYR A 15 5.27 4.45 15.68
CA TYR A 15 6.35 3.46 15.70
C TYR A 15 7.08 3.38 17.06
N ALA A 16 7.37 2.17 17.52
CA ALA A 16 8.05 1.91 18.78
C ALA A 16 8.96 0.67 18.67
N SER A 17 10.27 0.84 18.89
CA SER A 17 11.23 -0.26 19.06
C SER A 17 11.14 -1.39 18.01
N GLY A 18 10.92 -1.05 16.74
CA GLY A 18 10.80 -2.05 15.67
C GLY A 18 9.36 -2.47 15.35
N LEU A 19 8.34 -1.86 15.95
CA LEU A 19 6.94 -2.21 15.77
C LEU A 19 6.12 -0.98 15.37
N PHE A 20 5.18 -1.16 14.46
CA PHE A 20 4.15 -0.16 14.20
C PHE A 20 3.12 -0.20 15.32
N ILE A 21 2.78 0.97 15.83
CA ILE A 21 1.74 1.17 16.84
C ILE A 21 0.60 1.93 16.18
N GLY A 22 -0.61 1.41 16.27
CA GLY A 22 -1.76 2.08 15.69
C GLY A 22 -3.06 1.45 16.12
N GLU A 23 -4.10 1.71 15.36
CA GLU A 23 -5.46 1.25 15.66
C GLU A 23 -6.09 0.68 14.39
N GLN A 24 -6.95 -0.32 14.56
CA GLN A 24 -7.80 -0.83 13.51
C GLN A 24 -9.23 -0.96 14.03
N ARG A 25 -10.12 -0.12 13.50
CA ARG A 25 -11.54 -0.09 13.86
C ARG A 25 -11.74 0.05 15.39
N GLY A 26 -11.08 1.02 16.03
CA GLY A 26 -11.16 1.22 17.47
C GLY A 26 -10.24 0.32 18.31
N LEU A 27 -9.66 -0.74 17.71
CA LEU A 27 -8.86 -1.71 18.45
C LEU A 27 -7.36 -1.38 18.37
N PRO A 28 -6.63 -1.28 19.49
CA PRO A 28 -5.19 -1.09 19.49
C PRO A 28 -4.46 -2.24 18.78
N THR A 29 -3.50 -1.89 17.95
CA THR A 29 -2.72 -2.84 17.17
C THR A 29 -1.22 -2.59 17.30
N VAL A 30 -0.48 -3.69 17.36
CA VAL A 30 0.98 -3.72 17.30
C VAL A 30 1.37 -4.68 16.20
N TRP A 31 2.14 -4.24 15.21
CA TRP A 31 2.41 -5.07 14.04
C TRP A 31 3.73 -4.74 13.36
N HIS A 32 4.23 -5.69 12.57
CA HIS A 32 5.38 -5.46 11.72
C HIS A 32 5.34 -6.35 10.47
N PRO A 33 5.61 -5.79 9.28
CA PRO A 33 5.72 -6.54 8.04
C PRO A 33 7.18 -6.85 7.70
N GLY A 34 7.41 -7.98 7.05
CA GLY A 34 8.70 -8.39 6.53
C GLY A 34 8.59 -8.88 5.09
N GLY A 35 9.63 -8.66 4.30
CA GLY A 35 9.67 -9.17 2.95
C GLY A 35 11.09 -9.21 2.38
N ASP A 36 11.32 -10.23 1.58
CA ASP A 36 12.49 -10.36 0.71
C ASP A 36 12.04 -10.90 -0.66
N SER A 37 12.90 -10.92 -1.68
CA SER A 37 12.62 -11.15 -3.10
C SER A 37 11.66 -12.32 -3.42
N GLY A 38 11.58 -13.35 -2.56
CA GLY A 38 10.61 -14.45 -2.65
C GLY A 38 9.75 -14.68 -1.40
N PHE A 39 9.97 -13.95 -0.31
CA PHE A 39 9.37 -14.24 1.00
C PHE A 39 8.57 -13.07 1.53
N ARG A 40 7.49 -13.37 2.24
CA ARG A 40 6.67 -12.40 2.97
C ARG A 40 6.44 -12.91 4.38
N ALA A 41 6.47 -12.00 5.34
CA ALA A 41 6.15 -12.27 6.72
C ALA A 41 5.32 -11.11 7.27
N SER A 42 4.45 -11.37 8.22
CA SER A 42 3.84 -10.34 9.04
C SER A 42 3.43 -10.90 10.38
N VAL A 43 3.52 -10.05 11.39
CA VAL A 43 2.94 -10.27 12.72
C VAL A 43 2.02 -9.10 13.02
N GLN A 44 0.80 -9.39 13.47
CA GLN A 44 -0.14 -8.39 13.96
C GLN A 44 -0.77 -8.88 15.26
N CYS A 45 -0.73 -8.05 16.29
CA CYS A 45 -1.30 -8.32 17.60
C CYS A 45 -2.35 -7.27 17.92
N TYR A 46 -3.41 -7.72 18.58
CA TYR A 46 -4.49 -6.94 19.21
C TYR A 46 -4.37 -7.19 20.72
N PRO A 47 -3.52 -6.41 21.43
CA PRO A 47 -3.07 -6.77 22.78
C PRO A 47 -4.20 -6.89 23.79
N GLU A 48 -5.19 -5.99 23.71
CA GLU A 48 -6.35 -5.96 24.61
C GLU A 48 -7.30 -7.13 24.39
N GLN A 49 -7.31 -7.69 23.17
CA GLN A 49 -8.14 -8.83 22.79
C GLN A 49 -7.41 -10.17 22.97
N GLY A 50 -6.13 -10.15 23.37
CA GLY A 50 -5.30 -11.36 23.48
C GLY A 50 -5.13 -12.10 22.15
N LEU A 51 -5.29 -11.42 21.02
CA LEU A 51 -5.25 -12.01 19.68
C LEU A 51 -3.95 -11.66 18.96
N GLY A 52 -3.29 -12.66 18.39
CA GLY A 52 -2.12 -12.50 17.54
C GLY A 52 -2.28 -13.30 16.25
N VAL A 53 -1.93 -12.68 15.12
CA VAL A 53 -1.96 -13.29 13.79
C VAL A 53 -0.57 -13.19 13.18
N VAL A 54 -0.07 -14.33 12.70
CA VAL A 54 1.21 -14.43 11.99
C VAL A 54 0.96 -15.01 10.61
N VAL A 55 1.50 -14.36 9.58
CA VAL A 55 1.47 -14.86 8.20
C VAL A 55 2.89 -15.03 7.71
N LEU A 56 3.20 -16.21 7.18
CA LEU A 56 4.49 -16.52 6.55
C LEU A 56 4.23 -17.10 5.16
N ALA A 57 4.95 -16.61 4.16
CA ALA A 57 4.82 -17.07 2.79
C ALA A 57 6.15 -17.07 2.05
N ASN A 58 6.32 -18.05 1.16
CA ASN A 58 7.41 -18.18 0.19
C ASN A 58 6.96 -17.77 -1.23
N ARG A 59 6.07 -16.78 -1.30
CA ARG A 59 5.55 -16.22 -2.55
C ARG A 59 5.53 -14.69 -2.45
N SER A 60 6.14 -14.01 -3.42
CA SER A 60 6.35 -12.55 -3.39
C SER A 60 5.11 -11.73 -3.79
N ASP A 61 4.13 -12.36 -4.44
CA ASP A 61 2.87 -11.78 -4.91
C ASP A 61 1.75 -11.77 -3.82
N ILE A 62 2.00 -12.35 -2.64
CA ILE A 62 1.05 -12.35 -1.54
C ILE A 62 1.03 -10.99 -0.84
N ASN A 63 -0.17 -10.46 -0.63
CA ASN A 63 -0.39 -9.26 0.17
C ASN A 63 -0.40 -9.60 1.68
N ALA A 64 0.78 -9.94 2.22
CA ALA A 64 0.94 -10.26 3.65
C ALA A 64 0.69 -9.06 4.58
N TRP A 65 0.54 -7.86 4.02
CA TRP A 65 0.18 -6.66 4.78
C TRP A 65 -1.30 -6.66 5.18
N ALA A 66 -2.19 -6.96 4.24
CA ALA A 66 -3.64 -6.95 4.49
C ALA A 66 -4.16 -8.25 5.10
N MET A 67 -3.51 -9.39 4.80
CA MET A 67 -3.99 -10.70 5.23
C MET A 67 -4.20 -10.87 6.74
N PRO A 68 -3.31 -10.42 7.64
CA PRO A 68 -3.53 -10.58 9.07
C PRO A 68 -4.83 -9.95 9.54
N ARG A 69 -5.19 -8.80 8.95
CA ARG A 69 -6.45 -8.09 9.23
C ARG A 69 -7.68 -8.88 8.80
N VAL A 70 -7.62 -9.47 7.61
CA VAL A 70 -8.69 -10.32 7.08
C VAL A 70 -8.86 -11.58 7.92
N ILE A 71 -7.76 -12.20 8.34
CA ILE A 71 -7.75 -13.39 9.19
C ILE A 71 -8.28 -13.05 10.59
N ALA A 72 -7.92 -11.90 11.14
CA ALA A 72 -8.37 -11.45 12.46
C ALA A 72 -9.86 -11.09 12.49
N HIS A 73 -10.43 -10.68 11.35
CA HIS A 73 -11.79 -10.14 11.27
C HIS A 73 -12.85 -11.00 11.98
N PRO A 74 -13.03 -12.31 11.68
CA PRO A 74 -14.05 -13.14 12.32
C PRO A 74 -13.84 -13.35 13.83
N TYR A 75 -12.64 -13.10 14.35
CA TYR A 75 -12.35 -13.19 15.79
C TYR A 75 -12.60 -11.89 16.53
N LEU A 76 -12.86 -10.80 15.80
CA LEU A 76 -13.03 -9.44 16.33
C LEU A 76 -14.39 -8.84 15.97
N GLU A 77 -15.23 -9.55 15.21
CA GLU A 77 -16.52 -9.07 14.70
C GLU A 77 -17.41 -8.48 15.81
N ASP A 78 -17.55 -9.20 16.93
CA ASP A 78 -18.39 -8.79 18.07
C ASP A 78 -17.87 -7.53 18.81
N LEU A 79 -16.59 -7.20 18.65
CA LEU A 79 -15.95 -6.05 19.31
C LEU A 79 -15.92 -4.81 18.41
N VAL A 80 -15.95 -5.03 17.10
CA VAL A 80 -15.88 -3.98 16.08
C VAL A 80 -17.27 -3.48 15.71
N ASN A 81 -18.29 -4.31 15.87
CA ASN A 81 -19.70 -3.97 15.77
C ASN A 81 -20.41 -4.60 16.98
N PRO A 82 -20.41 -3.94 18.17
CA PRO A 82 -21.22 -4.45 19.27
C PRO A 82 -22.69 -4.47 18.80
N ALA A 83 -23.36 -5.61 18.98
CA ALA A 83 -24.81 -5.66 18.84
C ALA A 83 -25.41 -4.52 19.70
N PRO A 84 -26.45 -3.81 19.23
CA PRO A 84 -27.12 -2.83 20.07
C PRO A 84 -27.48 -3.51 21.39
N ALA A 85 -27.06 -2.90 22.50
CA ALA A 85 -27.29 -3.46 23.83
C ALA A 85 -28.75 -3.89 23.94
N GLU A 86 -29.00 -5.15 24.25
CA GLU A 86 -30.34 -5.60 24.55
C GLU A 86 -30.76 -4.85 25.82
N ASP A 87 -31.71 -3.91 25.68
CA ASP A 87 -32.36 -3.25 26.79
C ASP A 87 -33.06 -4.33 27.62
N ASP A 88 -32.42 -4.73 28.72
CA ASP A 88 -33.07 -5.43 29.83
C ASP A 88 -34.11 -4.47 30.45
N ASP A 89 -35.38 -4.58 30.04
CA ASP A 89 -36.50 -4.13 30.87
C ASP A 89 -37.54 -5.26 31.01
N PRO A 90 -37.91 -5.66 32.24
CA PRO A 90 -38.71 -6.85 32.49
C PRO A 90 -40.22 -6.55 32.42
N GLN A 91 -40.94 -7.51 31.83
CA GLN A 91 -42.40 -7.72 31.88
C GLN A 91 -43.29 -6.77 31.07
N THR A 92 -44.11 -7.32 30.15
CA THR A 92 -45.57 -7.53 30.34
C THR A 92 -46.24 -8.19 29.11
N ASN A 93 -46.59 -9.47 29.27
CA ASN A 93 -47.87 -10.15 28.96
C ASN A 93 -48.43 -10.36 27.51
N ILE A 94 -48.38 -11.64 27.07
CA ILE A 94 -49.41 -12.56 26.54
C ILE A 94 -50.58 -12.04 25.65
N GLN A 95 -50.71 -12.63 24.43
CA GLN A 95 -51.87 -13.38 23.89
C GLN A 95 -51.58 -13.84 22.43
N THR A 96 -51.33 -15.13 22.14
CA THR A 96 -52.26 -16.21 21.72
C THR A 96 -53.11 -15.89 20.47
N ASP A 97 -52.86 -16.56 19.33
CA ASP A 97 -53.80 -17.56 18.80
C ASP A 97 -53.23 -18.42 17.64
N GLU A 98 -53.75 -19.65 17.58
CA GLU A 98 -53.51 -20.73 16.60
C GLU A 98 -53.91 -20.30 15.16
N GLN A 99 -53.59 -20.94 14.02
CA GLN A 99 -53.64 -22.36 13.66
C GLN A 99 -53.36 -22.49 12.12
N THR A 100 -52.97 -23.70 11.68
CA THR A 100 -52.97 -24.24 10.28
C THR A 100 -51.85 -23.78 9.32
N GLY A 101 -51.16 -24.61 8.54
CA GLY A 101 -51.19 -26.05 8.29
C GLY A 101 -50.42 -26.39 7.00
N VAL A 102 -49.83 -27.60 6.97
CA VAL A 102 -49.56 -28.45 5.79
C VAL A 102 -48.27 -28.24 4.95
N GLN A 103 -47.54 -29.36 4.83
CA GLN A 103 -46.40 -29.69 3.97
C GLN A 103 -46.73 -29.70 2.47
N THR A 104 -45.72 -29.52 1.60
CA THR A 104 -45.38 -30.52 0.57
C THR A 104 -43.95 -30.34 0.03
N ASP A 105 -43.29 -31.48 -0.14
CA ASP A 105 -42.02 -31.67 -0.84
C ASP A 105 -42.14 -31.38 -2.36
N GLY A 106 -41.04 -30.92 -2.96
CA GLY A 106 -40.90 -30.80 -4.41
C GLY A 106 -39.44 -30.71 -4.82
N GLN A 107 -38.84 -31.85 -5.16
CA GLN A 107 -37.54 -31.93 -5.84
C GLN A 107 -37.64 -31.29 -7.22
N GLY A 108 -36.74 -30.34 -7.51
CA GLY A 108 -36.57 -29.74 -8.83
C GLY A 108 -35.10 -29.38 -9.06
N THR A 109 -34.41 -30.19 -9.85
CA THR A 109 -33.08 -29.91 -10.39
C THR A 109 -33.09 -28.63 -11.23
N ALA A 110 -32.28 -27.64 -10.88
CA ALA A 110 -31.98 -26.50 -11.74
C ALA A 110 -30.50 -26.11 -11.61
N ALA A 111 -29.86 -25.97 -12.77
CA ALA A 111 -28.46 -25.69 -12.97
C ALA A 111 -28.02 -24.37 -12.33
N LEU A 112 -26.78 -24.33 -11.82
CA LEU A 112 -26.12 -23.13 -11.31
C LEU A 112 -25.89 -22.11 -12.44
N PRO A 113 -26.44 -20.89 -12.39
CA PRO A 113 -25.99 -19.80 -13.24
C PRO A 113 -24.71 -19.20 -12.65
N GLN A 114 -23.64 -19.24 -13.45
CA GLN A 114 -22.40 -18.50 -13.23
C GLN A 114 -22.74 -16.99 -13.28
N THR A 115 -22.79 -16.34 -12.12
CA THR A 115 -22.86 -14.87 -12.03
C THR A 115 -21.48 -14.36 -11.65
N HIS A 116 -20.92 -13.52 -12.51
CA HIS A 116 -19.74 -12.71 -12.19
C HIS A 116 -20.09 -11.80 -11.01
N PRO A 117 -19.33 -11.80 -9.91
CA PRO A 117 -19.50 -10.77 -8.90
C PRO A 117 -19.04 -9.42 -9.48
N GLU A 118 -19.96 -8.46 -9.45
CA GLU A 118 -19.71 -7.05 -9.73
C GLU A 118 -18.54 -6.54 -8.88
N ARG A 119 -17.73 -5.64 -9.46
CA ARG A 119 -16.66 -4.94 -8.76
C ARG A 119 -17.27 -4.02 -7.71
N THR A 120 -17.22 -4.43 -6.44
CA THR A 120 -17.46 -3.54 -5.31
C THR A 120 -16.32 -2.51 -5.22
N PRO A 121 -16.61 -1.19 -5.16
CA PRO A 121 -15.58 -0.17 -5.01
C PRO A 121 -14.94 -0.28 -3.62
N GLN A 122 -13.61 -0.40 -3.58
CA GLN A 122 -12.84 -0.38 -2.34
C GLN A 122 -12.84 1.05 -1.80
N HIS A 123 -13.53 1.27 -0.68
CA HIS A 123 -13.39 2.47 0.13
C HIS A 123 -13.27 2.04 1.58
N GLU A 124 -12.10 2.28 2.18
CA GLU A 124 -11.91 2.85 3.52
C GLU A 124 -10.42 2.81 3.90
N SER A 125 -9.81 3.97 3.73
CA SER A 125 -8.47 4.36 4.15
C SER A 125 -8.49 4.71 5.64
N SER A 126 -7.58 4.12 6.43
CA SER A 126 -7.13 4.68 7.71
C SER A 126 -5.85 5.49 7.48
N PRO A 127 -5.56 6.52 8.29
CA PRO A 127 -4.83 7.69 7.85
C PRO A 127 -3.36 7.36 7.56
N HIS A 128 -2.96 7.61 6.32
CA HIS A 128 -1.57 7.92 6.01
C HIS A 128 -1.25 9.31 6.57
N PRO A 129 0.01 9.61 6.94
CA PRO A 129 0.43 10.99 7.14
C PRO A 129 -0.02 11.81 5.93
N GLU A 130 -0.68 12.93 6.21
CA GLU A 130 -1.36 13.76 5.24
C GLU A 130 -0.50 13.92 3.99
N GLN A 131 -1.03 13.48 2.85
CA GLN A 131 -0.51 13.93 1.57
C GLN A 131 -0.62 15.45 1.59
N SER A 132 0.52 16.12 1.54
CA SER A 132 0.62 17.58 1.40
C SER A 132 -0.39 18.04 0.35
N THR A 133 -1.36 18.85 0.76
CA THR A 133 -2.39 19.47 -0.10
C THR A 133 -1.84 20.66 -0.87
N ASP A 134 -0.52 20.68 -1.13
CA ASP A 134 0.08 21.69 -1.98
C ASP A 134 -0.58 21.62 -3.37
N PRO A 135 -0.99 22.77 -3.94
CA PRO A 135 -1.58 22.80 -5.26
C PRO A 135 -0.61 22.17 -6.26
N GLN A 136 -1.02 21.08 -6.89
CA GLN A 136 -0.25 20.41 -7.92
C GLN A 136 0.01 21.43 -9.05
N PRO A 137 1.28 21.83 -9.30
CA PRO A 137 1.57 22.83 -10.31
C PRO A 137 1.12 22.34 -11.69
N ASP A 138 0.67 23.27 -12.53
CA ASP A 138 0.21 23.00 -13.90
C ASP A 138 1.08 21.94 -14.59
N GLN A 139 0.47 20.79 -14.89
CA GLN A 139 1.11 19.64 -15.52
C GLN A 139 1.43 19.95 -16.98
N LYS A 140 2.51 20.70 -17.21
CA LYS A 140 3.06 20.88 -18.54
C LYS A 140 3.73 19.57 -18.96
N ALA A 141 3.41 19.08 -20.15
CA ALA A 141 4.05 17.92 -20.73
C ALA A 141 5.57 18.13 -20.78
N PRO A 142 6.39 17.12 -20.49
CA PRO A 142 7.82 17.33 -20.36
C PRO A 142 8.46 17.80 -21.66
N THR A 143 9.27 18.83 -21.51
CA THR A 143 10.10 19.43 -22.54
C THR A 143 11.41 18.65 -22.60
N GLY A 144 11.47 17.64 -23.48
CA GLY A 144 12.66 16.83 -23.71
C GLY A 144 12.30 15.49 -24.33
N SER A 145 13.03 15.09 -25.39
CA SER A 145 12.82 13.77 -26.00
C SER A 145 13.55 12.69 -25.20
N PRO A 146 13.01 11.48 -25.04
CA PRO A 146 13.72 10.37 -24.39
C PRO A 146 15.12 10.11 -24.97
N ALA A 147 15.33 10.41 -26.25
CA ALA A 147 16.63 10.32 -26.93
C ALA A 147 17.68 11.25 -26.32
N GLU A 148 17.28 12.42 -25.83
CA GLU A 148 18.16 13.39 -25.20
C GLU A 148 18.74 12.89 -23.87
N PHE A 149 17.91 12.17 -23.11
CA PHE A 149 18.25 11.63 -21.79
C PHE A 149 19.00 10.30 -21.87
N ALA A 150 19.19 9.73 -23.07
CA ALA A 150 19.93 8.50 -23.23
C ALA A 150 21.40 8.68 -22.82
N GLY A 151 21.94 7.74 -22.05
CA GLY A 151 23.30 7.82 -21.52
C GLY A 151 23.52 6.94 -20.30
N ARG A 152 24.76 6.95 -19.82
CA ARG A 152 25.15 6.28 -18.57
C ARG A 152 25.20 7.32 -17.46
N TYR A 153 24.71 6.94 -16.29
CA TYR A 153 24.61 7.80 -15.12
C TYR A 153 25.10 7.06 -13.89
N ARG A 154 26.02 7.68 -13.14
CA ARG A 154 26.68 7.08 -11.98
C ARG A 154 26.32 7.81 -10.70
N SER A 155 25.95 7.04 -9.68
CA SER A 155 25.94 7.54 -8.31
C SER A 155 27.26 7.20 -7.64
N ALA A 156 27.98 8.21 -7.15
CA ALA A 156 29.21 8.00 -6.40
C ALA A 156 28.95 7.40 -5.01
N GLU A 157 27.81 7.74 -4.40
CA GLU A 157 27.41 7.25 -3.08
C GLU A 157 27.08 5.75 -3.09
N LEU A 158 26.34 5.29 -4.11
CA LEU A 158 25.95 3.89 -4.25
C LEU A 158 26.96 3.05 -5.04
N GLU A 159 27.96 3.70 -5.63
CA GLU A 159 28.94 3.11 -6.56
C GLU A 159 28.31 2.25 -7.67
N THR A 160 27.15 2.70 -8.18
CA THR A 160 26.42 1.99 -9.23
C THR A 160 26.06 2.88 -10.40
N VAL A 161 25.79 2.25 -11.53
CA VAL A 161 25.48 2.89 -12.81
C VAL A 161 24.14 2.42 -13.32
N TYR A 162 23.31 3.37 -13.74
CA TYR A 162 22.15 3.13 -14.58
C TYR A 162 22.45 3.58 -16.02
N GLU A 163 22.00 2.81 -16.99
CA GLU A 163 21.95 3.24 -18.38
C GLU A 163 20.51 3.60 -18.73
N LEU A 164 20.26 4.85 -19.06
CA LEU A 164 18.98 5.28 -19.61
C LEU A 164 19.02 5.09 -21.12
N ARG A 165 18.02 4.39 -21.66
CA ARG A 165 17.85 4.15 -23.10
C ARG A 165 16.53 4.74 -23.56
N ALA A 166 16.53 5.35 -24.74
CA ALA A 166 15.29 5.77 -25.38
C ALA A 166 14.55 4.55 -25.96
N GLN A 167 13.24 4.46 -25.70
CA GLN A 167 12.37 3.43 -26.26
C GLN A 167 11.07 4.10 -26.72
N GLY A 168 11.06 4.61 -27.95
CA GLY A 168 9.96 5.44 -28.44
C GLY A 168 9.82 6.71 -27.60
N GLU A 169 8.64 6.93 -27.04
CA GLU A 169 8.30 8.06 -26.16
C GLU A 169 8.65 7.81 -24.68
N LEU A 170 9.22 6.64 -24.34
CA LEU A 170 9.56 6.25 -22.97
C LEU A 170 11.07 6.21 -22.76
N ILE A 171 11.47 6.33 -21.49
CA ILE A 171 12.83 6.05 -21.05
C ILE A 171 12.85 4.66 -20.41
N ARG A 172 13.83 3.84 -20.78
CA ARG A 172 14.10 2.55 -20.16
C ARG A 172 15.37 2.65 -19.32
N ALA A 173 15.24 2.52 -18.01
CA ALA A 173 16.36 2.49 -17.07
C ALA A 173 16.87 1.05 -16.92
N VAL A 174 18.14 0.82 -17.25
CA VAL A 174 18.78 -0.50 -17.21
C VAL A 174 19.85 -0.50 -16.13
N HIS A 175 19.86 -1.53 -15.30
CA HIS A 175 20.84 -1.77 -14.25
C HIS A 175 21.27 -3.23 -14.25
N PHE A 176 22.53 -3.51 -13.91
CA PHE A 176 23.11 -4.85 -14.10
C PHE A 176 22.50 -5.95 -13.20
N ARG A 177 21.86 -5.58 -12.08
CA ARG A 177 21.23 -6.53 -11.13
C ARG A 177 19.71 -6.59 -11.20
N ASN A 178 19.08 -5.56 -11.76
CA ASN A 178 17.65 -5.36 -11.63
C ASN A 178 16.98 -5.50 -13.00
N GLU A 179 15.71 -5.89 -13.00
CA GLU A 179 14.92 -5.83 -14.22
C GLU A 179 14.83 -4.37 -14.72
N PRO A 180 14.87 -4.16 -16.04
CA PRO A 180 14.75 -2.82 -16.60
C PRO A 180 13.41 -2.18 -16.24
N VAL A 181 13.47 -0.89 -15.92
CA VAL A 181 12.29 -0.12 -15.51
C VAL A 181 11.89 0.82 -16.63
N GLU A 182 10.63 0.73 -17.05
CA GLU A 182 10.05 1.69 -17.98
C GLU A 182 9.58 2.93 -17.21
N LEU A 183 10.01 4.10 -17.67
CA LEU A 183 9.69 5.38 -17.08
C LEU A 183 8.77 6.16 -18.00
N LYS A 184 7.66 6.61 -17.43
CA LYS A 184 6.63 7.40 -18.10
C LYS A 184 6.74 8.86 -17.68
N PRO A 185 6.52 9.81 -18.61
CA PRO A 185 6.48 11.22 -18.24
C PRO A 185 5.36 11.48 -17.22
N LEU A 186 5.68 12.19 -16.13
CA LEU A 186 4.70 12.64 -15.14
C LEU A 186 4.43 14.14 -15.27
N ARG A 187 5.50 14.94 -15.28
CA ARG A 187 5.48 16.40 -15.43
C ARG A 187 6.81 16.86 -16.01
N GLU A 188 6.95 18.16 -16.26
CA GLU A 188 8.20 18.73 -16.77
C GLU A 188 9.43 18.27 -15.97
N GLY A 189 10.38 17.64 -16.66
CA GLY A 189 11.61 17.10 -16.08
C GLY A 189 11.46 15.83 -15.24
N VAL A 190 10.24 15.31 -15.02
CA VAL A 190 10.01 14.21 -14.06
C VAL A 190 9.34 13.00 -14.70
N TYR A 191 9.89 11.83 -14.40
CA TYR A 191 9.48 10.55 -14.96
C TYR A 191 9.24 9.52 -13.86
N GLY A 192 8.11 8.82 -13.94
CA GLY A 192 7.69 7.80 -12.99
C GLY A 192 7.95 6.39 -13.49
N GLY A 193 8.56 5.56 -12.66
CA GLY A 193 8.75 4.14 -12.87
C GLY A 193 7.74 3.27 -12.10
N GLY A 194 7.59 2.03 -12.55
CA GLY A 194 6.69 1.05 -11.91
C GLY A 194 7.34 0.19 -10.81
N ALA A 195 8.65 0.33 -10.58
CA ALA A 195 9.40 -0.52 -9.66
C ALA A 195 9.63 0.18 -8.31
N TRP A 196 9.43 -0.52 -7.20
CA TRP A 196 9.54 0.05 -5.84
C TRP A 196 10.90 0.68 -5.51
N TYR A 197 11.97 0.20 -6.16
CA TYR A 197 13.33 0.71 -5.98
C TYR A 197 13.67 1.85 -6.95
N PHE A 198 12.83 2.09 -7.97
CA PHE A 198 13.05 3.09 -9.02
C PHE A 198 11.72 3.77 -9.36
N LEU A 199 11.18 4.54 -8.41
CA LEU A 199 9.81 5.08 -8.48
C LEU A 199 9.70 6.38 -9.27
N GLU A 200 10.58 7.34 -9.03
CA GLU A 200 10.53 8.64 -9.71
C GLU A 200 11.94 9.17 -9.93
N ILE A 201 12.20 9.72 -11.11
CA ILE A 201 13.40 10.49 -11.39
C ILE A 201 13.08 11.92 -11.80
N GLU A 202 13.92 12.85 -11.38
CA GLU A 202 13.93 14.24 -11.82
C GLU A 202 15.21 14.51 -12.61
N MET A 203 15.06 14.87 -13.89
CA MET A 203 16.17 15.20 -14.78
C MET A 203 16.72 16.59 -14.43
N VAL A 204 18.04 16.69 -14.27
CA VAL A 204 18.73 17.93 -13.93
C VAL A 204 19.57 18.40 -15.12
N ARG A 205 19.46 19.69 -15.42
CA ARG A 205 20.18 20.36 -16.51
C ARG A 205 21.08 21.47 -15.97
N GLY A 206 22.22 21.65 -16.62
CA GLY A 206 23.14 22.75 -16.36
C GLY A 206 22.68 24.07 -16.96
N ALA A 207 23.45 25.12 -16.71
CA ALA A 207 23.18 26.48 -17.22
C ALA A 207 23.23 26.59 -18.75
N ASP A 208 23.91 25.66 -19.41
CA ASP A 208 23.99 25.54 -20.87
C ASP A 208 22.82 24.73 -21.48
N GLY A 209 21.91 24.23 -20.65
CA GLY A 209 20.78 23.39 -21.04
C GLY A 209 21.13 21.91 -21.21
N ALA A 210 22.41 21.52 -21.07
CA ALA A 210 22.83 20.14 -21.16
C ALA A 210 22.36 19.33 -19.94
N VAL A 211 22.03 18.06 -20.16
CA VAL A 211 21.64 17.15 -19.07
C VAL A 211 22.89 16.78 -18.27
N GLU A 212 22.90 17.16 -16.99
CA GLU A 212 24.00 16.86 -16.05
C GLU A 212 23.77 15.56 -15.29
N GLY A 213 22.51 15.14 -15.11
CA GLY A 213 22.18 13.95 -14.35
C GLY A 213 20.70 13.83 -14.00
N PHE A 214 20.40 12.99 -13.02
CA PHE A 214 19.07 12.91 -12.43
C PHE A 214 19.11 12.64 -10.93
N LEU A 215 18.06 13.06 -10.24
CA LEU A 215 17.77 12.67 -8.86
C LEU A 215 16.79 11.50 -8.87
N LEU A 216 17.07 10.46 -8.08
CA LEU A 216 16.19 9.31 -7.88
C LEU A 216 15.48 9.40 -6.52
N HIS A 217 14.18 9.15 -6.54
CA HIS A 217 13.30 9.18 -5.37
C HIS A 217 12.48 7.89 -5.26
N ASN A 218 12.33 7.42 -4.04
CA ASN A 218 11.34 6.42 -3.64
C ASN A 218 10.85 6.70 -2.22
N SER A 219 10.06 5.78 -1.65
CA SER A 219 9.50 5.94 -0.30
C SER A 219 10.53 5.83 0.83
N ARG A 220 11.71 5.28 0.56
CA ARG A 220 12.77 4.98 1.55
C ARG A 220 14.01 5.84 1.40
N ALA A 221 14.28 6.33 0.19
CA ALA A 221 15.44 7.14 -0.15
C ALA A 221 15.00 8.24 -1.13
N ARG A 222 15.44 9.47 -0.90
CA ARG A 222 15.13 10.63 -1.74
C ARG A 222 16.41 11.34 -2.13
N ASN A 223 16.36 12.05 -3.26
CA ASN A 223 17.44 12.91 -3.74
C ASN A 223 18.75 12.16 -4.00
N ILE A 224 18.67 10.89 -4.43
CA ILE A 224 19.87 10.13 -4.75
C ILE A 224 20.39 10.61 -6.10
N TRP A 225 21.55 11.24 -6.10
CA TRP A 225 22.13 11.84 -7.28
C TRP A 225 22.82 10.80 -8.18
N PHE A 226 22.54 10.90 -9.47
CA PHE A 226 23.22 10.17 -10.54
C PHE A 226 23.73 11.17 -11.60
N ALA A 227 25.04 11.40 -11.61
CA ALA A 227 25.70 12.26 -12.59
C ALA A 227 25.80 11.55 -13.94
N ARG A 228 25.60 12.27 -15.04
CA ARG A 228 25.88 11.77 -16.40
C ARG A 228 27.38 11.55 -16.58
N GLU A 229 27.75 10.41 -17.15
CA GLU A 229 29.13 10.08 -17.55
C GLU A 229 29.52 10.69 -18.90
#